data_AF-A0A9X9XSE0-F1
#
_entry.id   AF-A0A9X9XSE0-F1
#
_cell.length_a   1.000
_cell.length_b   1.000
_cell.length_c   1.000
_cell.angle_alpha   90.00
_cell.angle_beta   90.00
_cell.angle_gamma   90.00
#
_symmetry.space_group_name_H-M   'P 1'
#
loop_
_entity.id
_entity.type
_entity.pdbx_description
1 polymer ?
#
loop_
_entity_poly.entity_id
_entity_poly.type
_entity_poly.pdbx_seq_one_letter_code
_entity_poly.pdbx_strand_id
1 'polypeptide(L)'
;MSFGDSIGLLAKSCGAEIVANCRGVNPDSTRLKECLSRNRDVLSQQCQSDYLGAFDAIQKRVAARVTVANACQREIVKVCGGSTKETSKSIPCLVSTPKGISNNCLKAVDDAGYR
;
A
#
# COMPACT_ATOMS: atom_id res chain seq x y z
N MET A 1 0.44 10.38 2.04
CA MET A 1 -0.71 9.45 1.94
C MET A 1 -0.23 8.04 2.19
N SER A 2 -0.58 7.45 3.34
CA SER A 2 -0.35 6.04 3.71
C SER A 2 -1.14 5.07 2.81
N PHE A 3 -0.91 3.77 2.96
CA PHE A 3 -1.75 2.77 2.29
C PHE A 3 -3.20 2.87 2.79
N GLY A 4 -3.38 3.04 4.10
CA GLY A 4 -4.69 3.25 4.73
C GLY A 4 -5.38 4.53 4.24
N ASP A 5 -4.64 5.63 4.10
CA ASP A 5 -5.19 6.90 3.60
C ASP A 5 -5.70 6.75 2.16
N SER A 6 -4.95 6.01 1.33
CA SER A 6 -5.30 5.80 -0.09
C SER A 6 -6.58 4.96 -0.20
N ILE A 7 -6.70 3.91 0.62
CA ILE A 7 -7.92 3.09 0.70
C ILE A 7 -9.08 3.91 1.27
N GLY A 8 -8.84 4.70 2.32
CA GLY A 8 -9.85 5.57 2.92
C GLY A 8 -10.39 6.59 1.93
N LEU A 9 -9.51 7.17 1.10
CA LEU A 9 -9.89 8.08 0.02
C LEU A 9 -10.77 7.36 -1.01
N LEU A 10 -10.40 6.16 -1.46
CA LEU A 10 -11.24 5.37 -2.39
C LEU A 10 -12.59 5.02 -1.79
N ALA A 11 -12.63 4.58 -0.53
CA ALA A 11 -13.88 4.23 0.14
C ALA A 11 -14.82 5.45 0.28
N LYS A 12 -14.24 6.62 0.62
CA LYS A 12 -14.99 7.87 0.75
C LYS A 12 -15.46 8.40 -0.59
N SER A 13 -14.59 8.43 -1.59
CA SER A 13 -14.85 9.12 -2.86
C SER A 13 -15.55 8.24 -3.90
N CYS A 14 -15.35 6.92 -3.87
CA CYS A 14 -15.82 5.97 -4.88
C CYS A 14 -16.63 4.79 -4.31
N GLY A 15 -16.92 4.78 -3.00
CA GLY A 15 -17.53 3.61 -2.35
C GLY A 15 -18.88 3.21 -2.97
N ALA A 16 -19.73 4.19 -3.28
CA ALA A 16 -21.04 3.94 -3.89
C ALA A 16 -20.90 3.38 -5.32
N GLU A 17 -19.97 3.94 -6.10
CA GLU A 17 -19.71 3.53 -7.47
C GLU A 17 -19.05 2.16 -7.54
N ILE A 18 -18.18 1.82 -6.60
CA ILE A 18 -17.59 0.49 -6.49
C ILE A 18 -18.69 -0.55 -6.26
N VAL A 19 -19.64 -0.27 -5.36
CA VAL A 19 -20.78 -1.17 -5.08
C VAL A 19 -21.72 -1.28 -6.28
N ALA A 20 -22.02 -0.17 -6.96
CA ALA A 20 -22.97 -0.13 -8.06
C ALA A 20 -22.40 -0.72 -9.36
N ASN A 21 -21.15 -0.39 -9.71
CA ASN A 21 -20.59 -0.61 -11.03
C ASN A 21 -19.46 -1.67 -11.04
N CYS A 22 -18.87 -1.99 -9.89
CA CYS A 22 -17.71 -2.89 -9.77
C CYS A 22 -17.97 -4.09 -8.84
N ARG A 23 -19.23 -4.47 -8.65
CA ARG A 23 -19.59 -5.60 -7.79
C ARG A 23 -18.94 -6.90 -8.30
N GLY A 24 -18.29 -7.63 -7.40
CA GLY A 24 -17.61 -8.89 -7.73
C GLY A 24 -16.23 -8.73 -8.39
N VAL A 25 -15.79 -7.49 -8.64
CA VAL A 25 -14.40 -7.21 -9.02
C VAL A 25 -13.50 -7.49 -7.81
N ASN A 26 -12.39 -8.19 -8.05
CA ASN A 26 -11.41 -8.43 -7.00
C ASN A 26 -10.88 -7.07 -6.49
N PRO A 27 -10.85 -6.84 -5.17
CA PRO A 27 -10.42 -5.57 -4.59
C PRO A 27 -8.92 -5.27 -4.77
N ASP A 28 -8.17 -6.06 -5.54
CA ASP A 28 -6.84 -5.67 -5.94
C ASP A 28 -6.86 -4.34 -6.72
N SER A 29 -5.80 -3.55 -6.51
CA SER A 29 -5.70 -2.19 -7.04
C SER A 29 -5.73 -2.11 -8.57
N THR A 30 -5.43 -3.19 -9.28
CA THR A 30 -5.39 -3.16 -10.75
C THR A 30 -6.79 -3.37 -11.31
N ARG A 31 -7.48 -4.44 -10.90
CA ARG A 31 -8.81 -4.78 -11.41
C ARG A 31 -9.86 -3.73 -11.01
N LEU A 32 -9.79 -3.21 -9.78
CA LEU A 32 -10.72 -2.19 -9.33
C LEU A 32 -10.50 -0.85 -10.05
N LYS A 33 -9.24 -0.46 -10.27
CA LYS A 33 -8.89 0.72 -11.08
C LYS A 33 -9.41 0.61 -12.50
N GLU A 34 -9.24 -0.55 -13.13
CA GLU A 34 -9.73 -0.81 -14.48
C GLU A 34 -11.26 -0.71 -14.54
N CYS A 35 -11.95 -1.31 -13.57
CA CYS A 35 -13.41 -1.22 -13.50
C CYS A 35 -13.90 0.22 -13.40
N LEU A 36 -13.33 1.03 -12.50
CA LEU A 36 -13.70 2.44 -12.37
C LEU A 36 -13.34 3.23 -13.63
N SER A 37 -12.21 2.92 -14.28
CA SER A 37 -11.85 3.55 -15.54
C SER A 37 -12.81 3.22 -16.69
N ARG A 38 -13.37 2.01 -16.72
CA ARG A 38 -14.36 1.58 -17.73
C ARG A 38 -15.73 2.20 -17.53
N ASN A 39 -16.09 2.50 -16.28
CA ASN A 39 -17.38 3.09 -15.91
C ASN A 39 -17.27 4.60 -15.64
N ARG A 40 -16.25 5.28 -16.19
CA ARG A 40 -15.89 6.65 -15.85
C ARG A 40 -17.03 7.65 -16.03
N ASP A 41 -17.88 7.42 -17.03
CA ASP A 41 -19.04 8.22 -17.40
C ASP A 41 -20.15 8.21 -16.35
N VAL A 42 -20.26 7.13 -15.57
CA VAL A 42 -21.26 7.00 -14.49
C VAL A 42 -20.70 7.27 -13.09
N LEU A 43 -19.42 7.68 -12.99
CA LEU A 43 -18.80 8.04 -11.72
C LEU A 43 -19.15 9.47 -11.29
N SER A 44 -19.29 9.71 -9.98
CA SER A 44 -19.35 11.06 -9.46
C SER A 44 -18.07 11.86 -9.77
N GLN A 45 -18.19 13.19 -9.83
CA GLN A 45 -17.05 14.08 -10.07
C GLN A 45 -15.93 13.87 -9.02
N GLN A 46 -16.30 13.61 -7.77
CA GLN A 46 -15.36 13.34 -6.70
C GLN A 46 -14.60 12.02 -6.94
N CYS A 47 -15.33 10.94 -7.26
CA CYS A 47 -14.68 9.67 -7.57
C CYS A 47 -13.72 9.81 -8.74
N GLN A 48 -14.15 10.44 -9.85
CA GLN A 48 -13.33 10.64 -11.05
C GLN A 48 -12.03 11.39 -10.78
N SER A 49 -12.08 12.40 -9.89
CA SER A 49 -10.91 13.18 -9.49
C SER A 49 -9.90 12.35 -8.68
N ASP A 50 -10.39 11.51 -7.77
CA ASP A 50 -9.55 10.94 -6.72
C ASP A 50 -8.99 9.56 -7.06
N TYR A 51 -9.75 8.73 -7.78
CA TYR A 51 -9.44 7.30 -7.87
C TYR A 51 -8.08 7.01 -8.50
N LEU A 52 -7.70 7.76 -9.55
CA LEU A 52 -6.40 7.57 -10.23
C LEU A 52 -5.23 7.85 -9.29
N GLY A 53 -5.29 8.96 -8.54
CA GLY A 53 -4.25 9.33 -7.59
C GLY A 53 -4.16 8.36 -6.42
N ALA A 54 -5.30 7.88 -5.93
CA ALA A 54 -5.35 6.88 -4.87
C ALA A 54 -4.71 5.55 -5.29
N PHE A 55 -5.04 5.04 -6.48
CA PHE A 55 -4.42 3.81 -6.99
C PHE A 55 -2.95 3.97 -7.33
N ASP A 56 -2.52 5.13 -7.84
CA ASP A 56 -1.10 5.41 -8.07
C ASP A 56 -0.29 5.37 -6.76
N ALA A 57 -0.82 5.98 -5.69
CA ALA A 57 -0.18 5.92 -4.39
C ALA A 57 -0.13 4.50 -3.81
N ILE A 58 -1.18 3.69 -3.99
CA ILE A 58 -1.18 2.27 -3.61
C ILE A 58 -0.06 1.54 -4.37
N GLN A 59 0.04 1.72 -5.68
CA GLN A 59 1.06 1.06 -6.51
C GLN A 59 2.48 1.46 -6.11
N LYS A 60 2.73 2.73 -5.84
CA LYS A 60 4.02 3.22 -5.33
C LYS A 60 4.44 2.50 -4.04
N ARG A 61 3.50 2.31 -3.11
CA ARG A 61 3.76 1.61 -1.84
C ARG A 61 4.00 0.11 -2.04
N VAL A 62 3.22 -0.53 -2.91
CA VAL A 62 3.44 -1.93 -3.29
C VAL A 62 4.84 -2.11 -3.89
N ALA A 63 5.25 -1.24 -4.80
CA ALA A 63 6.59 -1.25 -5.37
C ALA A 63 7.67 -1.03 -4.28
N ALA A 64 7.46 -0.13 -3.33
CA ALA A 64 8.40 0.10 -2.23
C ALA A 64 8.59 -1.14 -1.33
N ARG A 65 7.62 -2.06 -1.23
CA ARG A 65 7.77 -3.29 -0.41
C ARG A 65 8.93 -4.18 -0.88
N VAL A 66 9.26 -4.18 -2.17
CA VAL A 66 10.36 -5.02 -2.70
C VAL A 66 11.74 -4.53 -2.23
N THR A 67 11.86 -3.26 -1.83
CA THR A 67 13.14 -2.67 -1.41
C THR A 67 13.44 -2.92 0.06
N VAL A 68 12.41 -3.24 0.87
CA VAL A 68 12.53 -3.43 2.32
C VAL A 68 13.51 -4.54 2.68
N ALA A 69 13.52 -5.65 1.94
CA ALA A 69 14.43 -6.77 2.20
C ALA A 69 15.91 -6.35 2.17
N ASN A 70 16.27 -5.54 1.16
CA ASN A 70 17.64 -5.06 0.98
C ASN A 70 17.96 -3.91 1.94
N ALA A 71 17.02 -2.96 2.09
CA ALA A 71 17.20 -1.79 2.95
C ALA A 71 17.30 -2.13 4.44
N CYS A 72 16.66 -3.23 4.87
CA CYS A 72 16.61 -3.70 6.25
C CYS A 72 17.41 -4.98 6.49
N GLN A 73 18.30 -5.39 5.58
CA GLN A 73 18.97 -6.69 5.67
C GLN A 73 19.69 -6.91 7.02
N ARG A 74 20.38 -5.89 7.51
CA ARG A 74 21.07 -5.94 8.81
C ARG A 74 20.08 -6.12 9.94
N GLU A 75 19.03 -5.32 9.97
CA GLU A 75 18.00 -5.32 11.01
C GLU A 75 17.24 -6.64 11.02
N ILE A 76 16.86 -7.15 9.85
CA ILE A 76 16.20 -8.44 9.70
C ILE A 76 17.02 -9.54 10.37
N VAL A 77 18.32 -9.64 10.07
CA VAL A 77 19.17 -10.73 10.57
C VAL A 77 19.65 -10.50 12.00
N LYS A 78 20.10 -9.29 12.33
CA LYS A 78 20.82 -8.99 13.59
C LYS A 78 19.93 -8.45 14.69
N VAL A 79 18.82 -7.81 14.35
CA VAL A 79 17.91 -7.19 15.34
C VAL A 79 16.66 -8.04 15.51
N CYS A 80 16.09 -8.51 14.41
CA CYS A 80 14.85 -9.28 14.40
C CYS A 80 15.03 -10.80 14.34
N GLY A 81 16.27 -11.30 14.20
CA GLY A 81 16.57 -12.73 14.14
C GLY A 81 15.90 -13.48 12.98
N GLY A 82 15.52 -12.76 11.92
CA GLY A 82 14.83 -13.27 10.75
C GLY A 82 15.74 -13.52 9.55
N SER A 83 15.11 -13.75 8.40
CA SER A 83 15.76 -14.01 7.12
C SER A 83 15.24 -13.06 6.05
N THR A 84 16.12 -12.54 5.20
CA THR A 84 15.74 -11.70 4.06
C THR A 84 14.94 -12.46 2.99
N LYS A 85 14.96 -13.81 3.02
CA LYS A 85 14.07 -14.63 2.19
C LYS A 85 12.61 -14.62 2.67
N GLU A 86 12.40 -14.23 3.93
CA GLU A 86 11.08 -14.19 4.57
C GLU A 86 10.84 -12.83 5.22
N THR A 87 11.21 -11.74 4.55
CA THR A 87 11.14 -10.36 5.07
C THR A 87 9.78 -10.01 5.69
N SER A 88 8.68 -10.55 5.14
CA SER A 88 7.33 -10.37 5.69
C SER A 88 7.22 -10.77 7.16
N LYS A 89 7.90 -11.84 7.59
CA LYS A 89 7.93 -12.29 8.99
C LYS A 89 8.67 -11.33 9.93
N SER A 90 9.59 -10.53 9.38
CA SER A 90 10.36 -9.55 10.15
C SER A 90 9.68 -8.19 10.23
N ILE A 91 8.66 -7.90 9.40
CA ILE A 91 7.96 -6.60 9.40
C ILE A 91 7.42 -6.23 10.78
N PRO A 92 6.71 -7.11 11.54
CA PRO A 92 6.21 -6.75 12.87
C PRO A 92 7.31 -6.27 13.80
N CYS A 93 8.46 -6.97 13.82
CA CYS A 93 9.63 -6.56 14.59
C CYS A 93 10.19 -5.21 14.10
N LEU A 94 10.43 -5.06 12.79
CA LEU A 94 10.97 -3.82 12.21
C LEU A 94 10.10 -2.59 12.55
N VAL A 95 8.79 -2.78 12.70
CA VAL A 95 7.83 -1.71 13.04
C VAL A 95 7.75 -1.46 14.55
N SER A 96 7.81 -2.50 15.39
CA SER A 96 7.65 -2.37 16.84
C SER A 96 8.96 -2.14 17.60
N THR A 97 10.11 -2.29 16.96
CA THR A 97 11.42 -2.17 17.62
C THR A 97 11.78 -0.70 17.86
N PRO A 98 11.95 -0.27 19.13
CA PRO A 98 12.19 1.14 19.47
C PRO A 98 13.64 1.60 19.24
N LYS A 99 14.60 0.67 19.12
CA LYS A 99 16.04 0.97 18.95
C LYS A 99 16.73 -0.07 18.07
N GLY A 100 17.70 0.38 17.28
CA GLY A 100 18.51 -0.51 16.45
C GLY A 100 18.01 -0.68 15.01
N ILE A 101 17.04 0.12 14.58
CA ILE A 101 16.64 0.20 13.17
C ILE A 101 17.35 1.41 12.53
N SER A 102 18.08 1.21 11.44
CA SER A 102 18.72 2.32 10.71
C SER A 102 17.70 3.23 10.03
N ASN A 103 18.07 4.49 9.79
CA ASN A 103 17.24 5.44 9.06
C ASN A 103 16.87 4.95 7.65
N ASN A 104 17.78 4.23 6.98
CA ASN A 104 17.52 3.64 5.68
C ASN A 104 16.41 2.58 5.75
N CYS A 105 16.47 1.68 6.74
CA CYS A 105 15.43 0.69 6.94
C CYS A 105 14.10 1.33 7.38
N LEU A 106 14.12 2.30 8.30
CA LEU A 106 12.91 3.03 8.71
C LEU A 106 12.24 3.70 7.51
N LYS A 107 13.02 4.39 6.68
CA LYS A 107 12.51 5.00 5.45
C LYS A 107 11.86 3.97 4.52
N ALA A 108 12.49 2.83 4.30
CA ALA A 108 11.94 1.78 3.45
C ALA A 108 10.62 1.22 4.01
N VAL A 109 10.51 1.05 5.33
CA VAL A 109 9.30 0.60 6.02
C VAL A 109 8.16 1.64 5.89
N ASP A 110 8.48 2.93 6.01
CA ASP A 110 7.54 4.05 5.87
C ASP A 110 7.07 4.21 4.40
N ASP A 111 7.99 4.13 3.45
CA ASP A 111 7.70 4.19 2.02
C ASP A 111 6.81 2.99 1.60
N ALA A 112 7.05 1.81 2.16
CA ALA A 112 6.24 0.61 1.98
C ALA A 112 4.85 0.68 2.67
N GLY A 113 4.64 1.65 3.56
CA GLY A 113 3.37 1.90 4.24
C GLY A 113 3.06 0.92 5.37
N TYR A 114 4.09 0.43 6.05
CA TYR A 114 3.92 -0.41 7.24
C TYR A 114 3.80 0.40 8.55
N ARG A 115 4.03 1.71 8.47
CA ARG A 115 3.94 2.69 9.55
C ARG A 115 3.13 3.90 9.09
#